data_AF-A0A416EDA0-F1
#
_entry.id   AF-A0A416EDA0-F1
#
_cell.length_a   1.000
_cell.length_b   1.000
_cell.length_c   1.000
_cell.angle_alpha   90.00
_cell.angle_beta   90.00
_cell.angle_gamma   90.00
#
_symmetry.space_group_name_H-M   'P 1'
#
loop_
_entity.id
_entity.type
_entity.pdbx_description
1 polymer ?
#
loop_
_entity_poly.entity_id
_entity_poly.type
_entity_poly.pdbx_seq_one_letter_code
_entity_poly.pdbx_strand_id
1 'polypeptide(L)'
;MKIKLEVVIDAIEMADDNYTYFLDLETGESVFLADELITGLDNEGLEEEIEENYGTRYLRFPTKFDINEYHIMEEFIWTLEVEKANKLECAIQGRGAFRRFKDMVNRMGILQQWYNFQAEYYRKLAIEWCKENRLEYMEAGI
;
A
#
# COMPACT_ATOMS: atom_id res chain seq x y z
N MET A 1 -3.81 -15.53 17.03
CA MET A 1 -4.82 -15.27 15.98
C MET A 1 -4.10 -15.27 14.64
N LYS A 2 -4.78 -15.63 13.54
CA LYS A 2 -4.23 -15.47 12.18
C LYS A 2 -4.94 -14.33 11.47
N ILE A 3 -4.17 -13.41 10.90
CA ILE A 3 -4.68 -12.27 10.13
C ILE A 3 -4.93 -12.70 8.69
N LYS A 4 -6.02 -12.26 8.07
CA LYS A 4 -6.21 -12.43 6.63
C LYS A 4 -5.23 -11.50 5.93
N LEU A 5 -4.36 -12.03 5.07
CA LEU A 5 -3.37 -11.20 4.37
C LEU A 5 -4.04 -10.10 3.53
N GLU A 6 -5.23 -10.37 3.00
CA GLU A 6 -6.06 -9.41 2.26
C GLU A 6 -6.28 -8.10 3.03
N VAL A 7 -6.52 -8.15 4.34
CA VAL A 7 -6.73 -6.93 5.15
C VAL A 7 -5.49 -6.04 5.13
N VAL A 8 -4.30 -6.63 5.09
CA VAL A 8 -3.03 -5.89 5.03
C VAL A 8 -2.78 -5.37 3.61
N ILE A 9 -3.12 -6.16 2.59
CA ILE A 9 -3.02 -5.76 1.18
C ILE A 9 -3.93 -4.56 0.92
N ASP A 10 -5.20 -4.64 1.32
CA ASP A 10 -6.18 -3.56 1.17
C ASP A 10 -5.68 -2.27 1.83
N ALA A 11 -5.16 -2.34 3.06
CA ALA A 11 -4.61 -1.19 3.74
C ALA A 11 -3.39 -0.58 3.02
N ILE A 12 -2.54 -1.40 2.41
CA ILE A 12 -1.41 -0.94 1.59
C ILE A 12 -1.91 -0.25 0.30
N GLU A 13 -2.93 -0.82 -0.36
CA GLU A 13 -3.51 -0.24 -1.57
C GLU A 13 -4.25 1.08 -1.31
N MET A 14 -4.88 1.19 -0.15
CA MET A 14 -5.65 2.37 0.27
C MET A 14 -4.80 3.45 0.95
N ALA A 15 -3.50 3.21 1.15
CA ALA A 15 -2.61 4.15 1.83
C ALA A 15 -2.53 5.49 1.08
N ASP A 16 -2.97 6.57 1.74
CA ASP A 16 -2.93 7.92 1.20
C ASP A 16 -2.50 8.95 2.26
N ASP A 17 -2.71 10.24 1.98
CA ASP A 17 -2.40 11.34 2.92
C ASP A 17 -3.56 11.70 3.85
N ASN A 18 -4.78 11.25 3.55
CA ASN A 18 -5.99 11.68 4.22
C ASN A 18 -6.38 10.73 5.35
N TYR A 19 -5.94 9.47 5.27
CA TYR A 19 -6.30 8.42 6.21
C TYR A 19 -5.06 7.66 6.69
N THR A 20 -5.00 7.40 8.00
CA THR A 20 -4.01 6.51 8.61
C THR A 20 -4.70 5.23 9.04
N TYR A 21 -4.27 4.09 8.49
CA TYR A 21 -4.88 2.79 8.76
C TYR A 21 -4.13 2.01 9.85
N PHE A 22 -4.89 1.28 10.66
CA PHE A 22 -4.40 0.41 11.72
C PHE A 22 -5.08 -0.94 11.65
N LEU A 23 -4.35 -1.98 12.06
CA LEU A 23 -4.90 -3.30 12.36
C LEU A 23 -5.35 -3.32 13.82
N ASP A 24 -6.61 -3.69 14.05
CA ASP A 24 -7.08 -4.07 15.39
C ASP A 24 -6.81 -5.55 15.62
N LEU A 25 -5.93 -5.86 16.59
CA LEU A 25 -5.54 -7.23 16.93
C LEU A 25 -6.60 -8.01 17.71
N GLU A 26 -7.68 -7.38 18.18
CA GLU A 26 -8.79 -8.11 18.78
C GLU A 26 -9.75 -8.65 17.73
N THR A 27 -10.00 -7.87 16.67
CA THR A 27 -10.97 -8.20 15.62
C THR A 27 -10.32 -8.80 14.38
N GLY A 28 -9.04 -8.46 14.12
CA GLY A 28 -8.33 -8.81 12.89
C GLY A 28 -8.72 -7.96 11.69
N GLU A 29 -9.47 -6.88 11.90
CA GLU A 29 -9.98 -5.98 10.87
C GLU A 29 -9.22 -4.64 10.85
N SER A 30 -9.35 -3.89 9.76
CA SER A 30 -8.75 -2.55 9.65
C SER A 30 -9.67 -1.48 10.21
N VAL A 31 -9.08 -0.53 10.95
CA VAL A 31 -9.69 0.75 11.31
C VAL A 31 -8.83 1.89 10.76
N PHE A 32 -9.38 3.10 10.67
CA PHE A 32 -8.64 4.25 10.18
C PHE A 32 -8.92 5.51 11.01
N LEU A 33 -7.93 6.39 11.05
CA LEU A 33 -8.08 7.78 11.49
C LEU A 33 -8.08 8.68 10.26
N ALA A 34 -9.08 9.54 10.14
CA ALA A 34 -9.12 10.58 9.13
C ALA A 34 -8.35 11.82 9.61
N ASP A 35 -7.66 12.50 8.69
CA ASP A 35 -7.15 13.84 8.94
C ASP A 35 -8.34 14.81 8.96
N GLU A 36 -8.72 15.28 10.15
CA GLU A 36 -9.88 16.16 10.33
C GLU A 36 -9.74 17.48 9.56
N LEU A 37 -8.52 18.02 9.42
CA LEU A 37 -8.29 19.28 8.72
C LEU A 37 -8.49 19.14 7.20
N ILE A 38 -8.19 17.96 6.66
CA ILE A 38 -8.30 17.68 5.23
C ILE A 38 -9.69 17.13 4.86
N THR A 39 -10.24 16.24 5.68
CA THR A 39 -11.48 15.51 5.40
C THR A 39 -12.72 16.12 6.05
N GLY A 40 -12.55 16.85 7.16
CA GLY A 40 -13.65 17.35 7.99
C GLY A 40 -14.38 16.27 8.78
N LEU A 41 -13.85 15.05 8.86
CA LEU A 41 -14.42 13.93 9.60
C LEU A 41 -13.83 13.86 11.01
N ASP A 42 -14.69 13.78 12.02
CA ASP A 42 -14.31 13.50 13.40
C ASP A 42 -14.05 11.99 13.57
N ASN A 43 -13.01 11.64 14.32
CA ASN A 43 -12.63 10.26 14.61
C ASN A 43 -13.40 9.66 15.81
N GLU A 44 -14.33 10.42 16.41
CA GLU A 44 -15.25 9.95 17.46
C GLU A 44 -14.54 9.32 18.68
N GLY A 45 -13.36 9.84 19.04
CA GLY A 45 -12.56 9.35 20.17
C GLY A 45 -11.66 8.13 19.86
N LEU A 46 -11.71 7.59 18.64
CA LEU A 46 -10.87 6.46 18.23
C LEU A 46 -9.37 6.78 18.29
N GLU A 47 -8.99 8.04 18.07
CA GLU A 47 -7.59 8.48 18.14
C GLU A 47 -7.00 8.26 19.54
N GLU A 48 -7.71 8.68 20.58
CA GLU A 48 -7.31 8.47 21.99
C GLU A 48 -7.25 6.97 22.31
N GLU A 49 -8.23 6.18 21.86
CA GLU A 49 -8.25 4.73 22.07
C GLU A 49 -7.03 4.03 21.42
N ILE A 50 -6.68 4.43 20.19
CA ILE A 50 -5.51 3.89 19.48
C ILE A 50 -4.23 4.30 20.19
N GLU A 51 -4.09 5.55 20.63
CA GLU A 51 -2.90 6.02 21.35
C GLU A 51 -2.67 5.25 22.65
N GLU A 52 -3.73 5.06 23.45
CA GLU A 52 -3.66 4.34 24.73
C GLU A 52 -3.34 2.84 24.55
N ASN A 53 -3.72 2.24 23.42
CA ASN A 53 -3.57 0.81 23.15
C ASN A 53 -2.61 0.49 21.98
N TYR A 54 -1.74 1.44 21.64
CA TYR A 54 -0.79 1.27 20.55
C TYR A 54 0.23 0.18 20.87
N GLY A 55 0.47 -0.72 19.90
CA GLY A 55 1.41 -1.84 20.03
C GLY A 55 0.89 -3.02 20.85
N THR A 56 -0.25 -2.89 21.53
CA THR A 56 -0.90 -3.99 22.26
C THR A 56 -2.17 -4.46 21.56
N ARG A 57 -3.05 -3.52 21.20
CA ARG A 57 -4.26 -3.79 20.40
C ARG A 57 -4.13 -3.29 18.99
N TYR A 58 -3.56 -2.10 18.78
CA TYR A 58 -3.49 -1.49 17.46
C TYR A 58 -2.08 -1.51 16.90
N LEU A 59 -1.93 -1.91 15.64
CA LEU A 59 -0.68 -1.81 14.89
C LEU A 59 -0.90 -0.96 13.65
N ARG A 60 -0.04 0.03 13.43
CA ARG A 60 -0.15 0.88 12.24
C ARG A 60 0.27 0.12 10.98
N PHE A 61 -0.52 0.24 9.92
CA PHE A 61 -0.14 -0.24 8.60
C PHE A 61 0.97 0.63 7.97
N PRO A 62 1.66 0.13 6.93
CA PRO A 62 2.61 0.94 6.17
C PRO A 62 1.95 2.20 5.62
N THR A 63 2.63 3.33 5.73
CA THR A 63 2.20 4.57 5.08
C THR A 63 2.57 4.55 3.60
N LYS A 64 2.00 5.46 2.79
CA LYS A 64 2.40 5.62 1.39
C LYS A 64 3.92 5.89 1.22
N PHE A 65 4.57 6.46 2.24
CA PHE A 65 6.01 6.73 2.23
C PHE A 65 6.82 5.45 2.48
N ASP A 66 6.32 4.55 3.32
CA ASP A 66 6.92 3.23 3.56
C ASP A 66 6.77 2.35 2.32
N ILE A 67 5.62 2.41 1.65
CA ILE A 67 5.31 1.65 0.42
C ILE A 67 6.14 2.17 -0.76
N ASN A 68 6.32 3.49 -0.85
CA ASN A 68 7.09 4.17 -1.89
C ASN A 68 6.70 3.71 -3.32
N GLU A 69 5.47 4.03 -3.75
CA GLU A 69 4.93 3.59 -5.04
C GLU A 69 5.80 4.03 -6.24
N TYR A 70 6.55 5.14 -6.10
CA TYR A 70 7.51 5.56 -7.12
C TYR A 70 8.62 4.52 -7.31
N HIS A 71 9.14 3.95 -6.22
CA HIS A 71 10.13 2.88 -6.29
C HIS A 71 9.55 1.61 -6.91
N ILE A 72 8.28 1.28 -6.64
CA ILE A 72 7.59 0.15 -7.29
C ILE A 72 7.55 0.35 -8.82
N MET A 73 7.32 1.58 -9.29
CA MET A 73 7.40 1.91 -10.72
C MET A 73 8.82 1.70 -11.28
N GLU A 74 9.87 2.08 -10.55
CA GLU A 74 11.27 1.86 -10.97
C GLU A 74 11.59 0.36 -11.08
N GLU A 75 11.22 -0.42 -10.06
CA GLU A 75 11.42 -1.88 -10.05
C GLU A 75 10.69 -2.54 -11.22
N PHE A 76 9.45 -2.13 -11.51
CA PHE A 76 8.73 -2.63 -12.68
C PHE A 76 9.46 -2.31 -13.99
N ILE A 77 9.95 -1.08 -14.14
CA ILE A 77 10.69 -0.64 -15.33
C ILE A 77 11.93 -1.51 -15.55
N TRP A 78 12.64 -1.90 -14.49
CA TRP A 78 13.81 -2.77 -14.57
C TRP A 78 13.50 -4.20 -15.02
N THR A 79 12.24 -4.63 -14.94
CA THR A 79 11.81 -5.95 -15.47
C THR A 79 11.57 -5.95 -16.98
N LEU A 80 11.52 -4.78 -17.62
CA LEU A 80 11.14 -4.64 -19.02
C LEU A 80 12.35 -4.73 -19.98
N GLU A 81 12.05 -4.98 -21.25
CA GLU A 81 13.02 -4.85 -22.34
C GLU A 81 13.54 -3.40 -22.44
N VAL A 82 14.83 -3.26 -22.77
CA VAL A 82 15.58 -1.98 -22.77
C VAL A 82 14.83 -0.84 -23.46
N GLU A 83 14.18 -1.08 -24.60
CA GLU A 83 13.45 -0.03 -25.32
C GLU A 83 12.27 0.54 -24.52
N LYS A 84 11.49 -0.33 -23.86
CA LYS A 84 10.34 0.07 -23.04
C LYS A 84 10.80 0.71 -21.75
N ALA A 85 11.84 0.14 -21.13
CA ALA A 85 12.44 0.65 -19.91
C ALA A 85 12.89 2.11 -20.09
N ASN A 86 13.74 2.39 -21.09
CA ASN A 86 14.24 3.75 -21.38
C ASN A 86 13.12 4.77 -21.57
N LYS A 87 12.03 4.39 -22.26
CA LYS A 87 10.88 5.29 -22.48
C LYS A 87 10.14 5.59 -21.18
N LEU A 88 9.97 4.60 -20.30
CA LEU A 88 9.29 4.79 -19.02
C LEU A 88 10.16 5.54 -18.01
N GLU A 89 11.46 5.27 -17.93
CA GLU A 89 12.40 6.04 -17.08
C GLU A 89 12.33 7.54 -17.38
N CYS A 90 12.28 7.90 -18.66
CA CYS A 90 12.08 9.29 -19.08
C CYS A 90 10.70 9.83 -18.69
N ALA A 91 9.65 9.00 -18.78
CA ALA A 91 8.27 9.41 -18.50
C ALA A 91 8.03 9.71 -17.02
N ILE A 92 8.72 9.03 -16.11
CA ILE A 92 8.50 9.17 -14.66
C ILE A 92 9.23 10.35 -14.03
N GLN A 93 9.99 11.14 -14.80
CA GLN A 93 10.74 12.27 -14.25
C GLN A 93 9.84 13.44 -13.84
N GLY A 94 9.96 13.88 -12.59
CA GLY A 94 9.34 15.11 -12.08
C GLY A 94 7.82 15.04 -11.88
N ARG A 95 7.19 16.20 -11.62
CA ARG A 95 5.76 16.31 -11.25
C ARG A 95 4.86 15.60 -12.26
N GLY A 96 3.92 14.79 -11.77
CA GLY A 96 2.97 14.03 -12.60
C GLY A 96 3.51 12.68 -13.13
N ALA A 97 4.60 12.17 -12.53
CA ALA A 97 5.21 10.88 -12.85
C ALA A 97 4.19 9.74 -12.97
N PHE A 98 3.39 9.51 -11.92
CA PHE A 98 2.38 8.45 -11.85
C PHE A 98 1.38 8.50 -13.00
N ARG A 99 0.88 9.69 -13.35
CA ARG A 99 -0.06 9.85 -14.47
C ARG A 99 0.61 9.47 -15.79
N ARG A 100 1.80 10.00 -16.07
CA ARG A 100 2.53 9.72 -17.31
C ARG A 100 2.93 8.26 -17.43
N PHE A 101 3.33 7.65 -16.32
CA PHE A 101 3.61 6.23 -16.23
C PHE A 101 2.39 5.41 -16.66
N LYS A 102 1.23 5.62 -16.00
CA LYS A 102 -0.03 4.94 -16.33
C LYS A 102 -0.46 5.14 -17.78
N ASP A 103 -0.35 6.37 -18.28
CA ASP A 103 -0.64 6.68 -19.68
C ASP A 103 0.29 5.90 -20.64
N MET A 104 1.58 5.79 -20.31
CA MET A 104 2.58 5.13 -21.14
C MET A 104 2.44 3.61 -21.13
N VAL A 105 2.28 2.97 -19.97
CA VAL A 105 2.07 1.51 -19.88
C VAL A 105 0.80 1.09 -20.62
N ASN A 106 -0.25 1.93 -20.58
CA ASN A 106 -1.47 1.71 -21.36
C ASN A 106 -1.21 1.82 -22.88
N ARG A 107 -0.51 2.88 -23.33
CA ARG A 107 -0.14 3.04 -24.76
C ARG A 107 0.74 1.92 -25.29
N MET A 108 1.59 1.35 -24.44
CA MET A 108 2.46 0.22 -24.77
C MET A 108 1.75 -1.13 -24.73
N GLY A 109 0.49 -1.19 -24.27
CA GLY A 109 -0.26 -2.44 -24.14
C GLY A 109 0.22 -3.36 -23.01
N ILE A 110 0.94 -2.83 -22.02
CA ILE A 110 1.50 -3.59 -20.89
C ILE A 110 0.82 -3.25 -19.55
N LEU A 111 -0.35 -2.61 -19.59
CA LEU A 111 -1.08 -2.20 -18.39
C LEU A 111 -1.38 -3.39 -17.45
N GLN A 112 -1.77 -4.54 -17.99
CA GLN A 112 -2.01 -5.73 -17.18
C GLN A 112 -0.73 -6.28 -16.55
N GLN A 113 0.43 -6.16 -17.23
CA GLN A 113 1.72 -6.57 -16.66
C GLN A 113 2.07 -5.70 -15.46
N TRP A 114 1.82 -4.39 -15.55
CA TRP A 114 1.95 -3.48 -14.42
C TRP A 114 1.05 -3.88 -13.25
N TYR A 115 -0.24 -4.10 -13.47
CA TYR A 115 -1.16 -4.47 -12.38
C TYR A 115 -0.77 -5.80 -11.72
N ASN A 116 -0.38 -6.80 -12.49
CA ASN A 116 0.10 -8.06 -11.93
C ASN A 116 1.38 -7.85 -11.10
N PHE A 117 2.31 -7.04 -11.59
CA PHE A 117 3.54 -6.72 -10.85
C PHE A 117 3.25 -5.97 -9.55
N GLN A 118 2.39 -4.96 -9.61
CA GLN A 118 2.00 -4.14 -8.47
C GLN A 118 1.30 -4.98 -7.39
N ALA A 119 0.34 -5.83 -7.77
CA ALA A 119 -0.35 -6.72 -6.84
C ALA A 119 0.63 -7.70 -6.15
N GLU A 120 1.55 -8.30 -6.90
CA GLU A 120 2.60 -9.17 -6.32
C GLU A 120 3.55 -8.39 -5.41
N TYR A 121 3.84 -7.13 -5.72
CA TYR A 121 4.68 -6.27 -4.88
C TYR A 121 3.97 -5.93 -3.56
N TYR A 122 2.70 -5.52 -3.60
CA TYR A 122 1.89 -5.25 -2.41
C TYR A 122 1.72 -6.49 -1.55
N ARG A 123 1.49 -7.65 -2.16
CA ARG A 123 1.45 -8.93 -1.45
C ARG A 123 2.76 -9.21 -0.71
N LYS A 124 3.92 -8.96 -1.33
CA LYS A 124 5.23 -9.10 -0.66
C LYS A 124 5.37 -8.14 0.51
N LEU A 125 5.00 -6.86 0.34
CA LEU A 125 5.03 -5.87 1.41
C LEU A 125 4.13 -6.28 2.59
N ALA A 126 2.92 -6.78 2.31
CA ALA A 126 2.00 -7.28 3.33
C ALA A 126 2.60 -8.43 4.14
N ILE A 127 3.25 -9.39 3.46
CA ILE A 127 3.93 -10.52 4.09
C ILE A 127 5.09 -10.04 4.96
N GLU A 128 5.93 -9.14 4.47
CA GLU A 128 7.05 -8.60 5.25
C GLU A 128 6.56 -7.82 6.47
N TRP A 129 5.54 -6.98 6.32
CA TRP A 129 4.93 -6.27 7.45
C TRP A 129 4.39 -7.25 8.51
N CYS A 130 3.73 -8.33 8.11
CA CYS A 130 3.29 -9.37 9.05
C CYS A 130 4.49 -10.00 9.79
N LYS A 131 5.58 -10.33 9.09
CA LYS A 131 6.79 -10.91 9.70
C LYS A 131 7.46 -9.96 10.68
N GLU A 132 7.61 -8.69 10.31
CA GLU A 132 8.20 -7.64 11.16
C GLU A 132 7.42 -7.49 12.47
N ASN A 133 6.10 -7.55 12.39
CA ASN A 133 5.19 -7.49 13.54
C ASN A 133 4.95 -8.85 14.23
N ARG A 134 5.63 -9.92 13.77
CA ARG A 134 5.51 -11.29 14.30
C ARG A 134 4.08 -11.84 14.30
N LEU A 135 3.31 -11.46 13.28
CA LEU A 135 1.93 -11.90 13.08
C LEU A 135 1.90 -13.16 12.21
N GLU A 136 1.11 -14.14 12.63
CA GLU A 136 0.71 -15.22 11.74
C GLU A 136 -0.38 -14.72 10.78
N TYR A 137 -0.25 -15.07 9.50
CA TYR A 137 -1.23 -14.71 8.48
C TYR A 137 -1.75 -15.94 7.75
N MET A 138 -2.90 -15.77 7.10
CA MET A 138 -3.51 -16.74 6.20
C MET A 138 -3.90 -16.08 4.88
N GLU A 139 -3.71 -16.81 3.80
CA GLU A 139 -4.26 -16.46 2.50
C GLU A 139 -5.46 -17.36 2.22
N ALA A 140 -6.50 -16.79 1.62
CA ALA A 140 -7.51 -17.62 0.98
C ALA A 140 -6.79 -18.37 -0.16
N GLY A 141 -6.72 -19.70 -0.06
CA GLY A 141 -6.19 -20.52 -1.15
C GLY A 141 -7.03 -20.26 -2.40
N ILE A 142 -6.37 -19.96 -3.51
CA ILE A 142 -6.95 -19.89 -4.85
C ILE A 142 -7.55 -21.25 -5.21
#